data_AF-A0A554P8N0-F1
#
_entry.id   AF-A0A554P8N0-F1
#
_cell.length_a   1.000
_cell.length_b   1.000
_cell.length_c   1.000
_cell.angle_alpha   90.00
_cell.angle_beta   90.00
_cell.angle_gamma   90.00
#
_symmetry.space_group_name_H-M   'P 1'
#
loop_
_entity.id
_entity.type
_entity.pdbx_description
1 polymer ?
#
loop_
_entity_poly.entity_id
_entity_poly.type
_entity_poly.pdbx_seq_one_letter_code
_entity_poly.pdbx_strand_id
1 'polypeptide(L)'
;MSYGIRIWGADGALQVDENSFTIRVALSTLVTFAVGAPKSSQDFSVPGVGPSNGTAIVVPIGTYGDSNLQFETEVLNGVVRVYNHTRTFAASSTSSGTMRLIVMRWS
;
A
#
# COMPACT_ATOMS: atom_id res chain seq x y z
N MET A 1 -8.67 15.50 22.68
CA MET A 1 -9.36 16.21 21.58
C MET A 1 -9.42 15.25 20.41
N SER A 2 -10.62 14.99 19.87
CA SER A 2 -10.75 14.22 18.63
C SER A 2 -10.39 15.14 17.46
N TYR A 3 -9.57 14.65 16.54
CA TYR A 3 -9.19 15.34 15.31
C TYR A 3 -9.73 14.52 14.14
N GLY A 4 -10.38 15.16 13.16
CA GLY A 4 -10.97 14.44 12.02
C GLY A 4 -11.68 15.34 11.03
N ILE A 5 -12.24 14.70 9.99
CA ILE A 5 -13.05 15.37 8.97
C ILE A 5 -14.51 15.34 9.41
N ARG A 6 -15.19 16.47 9.21
CA ARG A 6 -16.65 16.54 9.22
C ARG A 6 -17.16 17.00 7.88
N ILE A 7 -18.22 16.38 7.39
CA ILE A 7 -18.87 16.75 6.12
C ILE A 7 -20.35 16.98 6.41
N TRP A 8 -20.87 18.11 5.94
CA TRP A 8 -22.29 18.44 6.02
C TRP A 8 -22.93 18.35 4.64
N GLY A 9 -24.16 17.85 4.59
CA GLY A 9 -24.99 17.85 3.40
C GLY A 9 -25.50 19.25 3.05
N ALA A 10 -26.11 19.37 1.87
CA ALA A 10 -26.73 20.62 1.40
C ALA A 10 -27.90 21.08 2.28
N ASP A 11 -28.49 20.16 3.05
CA ASP A 11 -29.53 20.40 4.06
C ASP A 11 -28.97 20.83 5.42
N GLY A 12 -27.64 20.91 5.56
CA GLY A 12 -26.97 21.23 6.82
C GLY A 12 -26.88 20.05 7.79
N ALA A 13 -27.26 18.84 7.40
CA ALA A 13 -27.13 17.66 8.24
C ALA A 13 -25.68 17.14 8.24
N LEU A 14 -25.19 16.69 9.40
CA LEU A 14 -23.86 16.07 9.52
C LEU A 14 -23.91 14.66 8.89
N GLN A 15 -23.06 14.41 7.89
CA GLN A 15 -23.01 13.16 7.11
C GLN A 15 -21.77 12.33 7.42
N VAL A 16 -20.64 12.98 7.70
CA VAL A 16 -19.40 12.35 8.15
C VAL A 16 -18.92 13.09 9.39
N ASP A 17 -18.51 12.34 10.40
CA ASP A 17 -17.95 12.83 11.65
C ASP A 17 -16.65 12.07 12.02
N GLU A 18 -16.08 12.38 13.18
CA GLU A 18 -14.85 11.73 13.64
C GLU A 18 -15.01 10.23 13.98
N ASN A 19 -16.25 9.71 14.04
CA ASN A 19 -16.55 8.31 14.31
C ASN A 19 -16.95 7.53 13.04
N SER A 20 -17.02 8.24 11.91
CA SER A 20 -17.40 7.65 10.64
C SER A 20 -16.26 6.81 10.09
N PHE A 21 -16.60 5.63 9.56
CA PHE A 21 -15.63 4.79 8.88
C PHE A 21 -15.08 5.51 7.65
N THR A 22 -13.78 5.73 7.62
CA THR A 22 -13.10 6.39 6.50
C THR A 22 -11.93 5.57 6.01
N ILE A 23 -11.64 5.65 4.71
CA ILE A 23 -10.43 5.08 4.10
C ILE A 23 -9.59 6.24 3.57
N ARG A 24 -8.30 6.28 3.95
CA ARG A 24 -7.36 7.28 3.46
C ARG A 24 -6.09 6.63 2.92
N VAL A 25 -5.44 7.30 1.97
CA VAL A 25 -4.07 6.95 1.55
C VAL A 25 -3.11 7.43 2.63
N ALA A 26 -2.43 6.51 3.29
CA ALA A 26 -1.43 6.77 4.33
C ALA A 26 -0.01 6.90 3.76
N LEU A 27 0.27 6.26 2.62
CA LEU A 27 1.54 6.37 1.89
C LEU A 27 1.28 6.21 0.39
N SER A 28 1.92 7.05 -0.43
CA SER A 28 2.08 6.78 -1.86
C SER A 28 3.52 7.06 -2.27
N THR A 29 4.24 6.03 -2.71
CA THR A 29 5.66 6.14 -3.07
C THR A 29 6.02 5.18 -4.20
N LEU A 30 7.18 5.36 -4.81
CA LEU A 30 7.71 4.43 -5.80
C LEU A 30 8.54 3.33 -5.12
N VAL A 31 8.38 2.12 -5.63
CA VAL A 31 9.19 0.93 -5.30
C VAL A 31 9.89 0.52 -6.58
N THR A 32 11.21 0.33 -6.53
CA THR A 32 11.99 -0.08 -7.69
C THR A 32 12.85 -1.29 -7.37
N PHE A 33 12.77 -2.33 -8.20
CA PHE A 33 13.72 -3.44 -8.20
C PHE A 33 14.45 -3.49 -9.54
N ALA A 34 15.78 -3.55 -9.50
CA ALA A 34 16.60 -3.60 -10.71
C ALA A 34 16.36 -4.88 -11.52
N VAL A 35 16.57 -4.81 -12.83
CA VAL A 35 16.54 -5.98 -13.71
C VAL A 35 17.63 -6.95 -13.26
N GLY A 36 17.28 -8.24 -13.13
CA GLY A 36 18.20 -9.28 -12.65
C GLY A 36 18.46 -9.26 -11.14
N ALA A 37 17.77 -8.42 -10.36
CA ALA A 37 17.90 -8.43 -8.90
C ALA A 37 17.46 -9.80 -8.32
N PRO A 38 18.18 -10.32 -7.30
CA PRO A 38 17.78 -11.54 -6.61
C PRO A 38 16.46 -11.34 -5.85
N LYS A 39 15.87 -12.44 -5.38
CA LYS A 39 14.70 -12.39 -4.48
C LYS A 39 15.04 -11.52 -3.27
N SER A 40 14.26 -10.47 -3.06
CA SER A 40 14.48 -9.47 -2.02
C SER A 40 13.17 -8.75 -1.67
N SER A 41 13.24 -7.93 -0.63
CA SER A 41 12.14 -7.07 -0.20
C SER A 41 12.64 -5.68 0.20
N GLN A 42 11.73 -4.70 0.20
CA GLN A 42 11.96 -3.34 0.67
C GLN A 42 10.89 -2.95 1.69
N ASP A 43 11.29 -2.29 2.77
CA ASP A 43 10.41 -1.91 3.87
C ASP A 43 10.13 -0.40 3.84
N PHE A 44 8.85 -0.06 3.99
CA PHE A 44 8.36 1.32 4.01
C PHE A 44 7.69 1.60 5.35
N SER A 45 8.20 2.60 6.08
CA SER A 45 7.61 3.00 7.36
C SER A 45 6.25 3.67 7.14
N VAL A 46 5.22 3.15 7.81
CA VAL A 46 3.86 3.70 7.81
C VAL A 46 3.30 3.66 9.24
N PRO A 47 3.74 4.56 10.14
CA PRO A 47 3.33 4.54 11.53
C PRO A 47 1.81 4.54 11.73
N GLY A 48 1.36 3.72 12.68
CA GLY A 48 -0.05 3.54 13.00
C GLY A 48 -0.78 2.52 12.11
N VAL A 49 -0.30 2.21 10.91
CA VAL A 49 -0.90 1.20 10.03
C VAL A 49 -0.45 -0.21 10.45
N GLY A 50 -1.35 -1.18 10.41
CA GLY A 50 -1.08 -2.58 10.67
C GLY A 50 -2.14 -3.48 10.02
N PRO A 51 -2.00 -4.82 10.13
CA PRO A 51 -2.89 -5.77 9.45
C PRO A 51 -4.37 -5.63 9.80
N SER A 52 -4.70 -5.07 10.96
CA SER A 52 -6.08 -4.86 11.41
C SER A 52 -6.73 -3.59 10.86
N ASN A 53 -5.95 -2.63 10.36
CA ASN A 53 -6.44 -1.30 9.99
C ASN A 53 -5.84 -0.74 8.69
N GLY A 54 -5.17 -1.57 7.89
CA GLY A 54 -4.60 -1.14 6.62
C GLY A 54 -4.42 -2.24 5.59
N THR A 55 -4.31 -1.80 4.34
CA THR A 55 -4.04 -2.63 3.18
C THR A 55 -3.04 -1.91 2.28
N ALA A 56 -2.29 -2.67 1.48
CA ALA A 56 -1.33 -2.14 0.55
C ALA A 56 -1.53 -2.76 -0.82
N ILE A 57 -1.31 -1.96 -1.85
CA ILE A 57 -1.29 -2.41 -3.24
C ILE A 57 -0.10 -1.77 -3.94
N VAL A 58 0.35 -2.40 -5.01
CA VAL A 58 1.31 -1.83 -5.95
C VAL A 58 0.68 -1.78 -7.33
N VAL A 59 0.83 -0.64 -7.99
CA VAL A 59 0.35 -0.42 -9.35
C VAL A 59 1.51 -0.02 -10.26
N PRO A 60 1.69 -0.65 -11.42
CA PRO A 60 2.69 -0.21 -12.39
C PRO A 60 2.46 1.24 -12.81
N ILE A 61 3.55 1.98 -12.99
CA ILE A 61 3.53 3.39 -13.43
C ILE A 61 3.93 3.56 -14.90
N GLY A 62 4.09 2.45 -15.61
CA GLY A 62 4.49 2.39 -17.01
C GLY A 62 3.96 1.12 -17.66
N THR A 63 4.42 0.85 -18.88
CA THR A 63 3.99 -0.32 -19.67
C THR A 63 4.34 -1.63 -18.95
N TYR A 64 3.41 -2.59 -18.99
CA TYR A 64 3.66 -3.95 -18.54
C TYR A 64 4.59 -4.65 -19.55
N GLY A 65 5.75 -5.08 -19.09
CA GLY A 65 6.63 -6.00 -19.82
C GLY A 65 6.55 -7.42 -19.24
N ASP A 66 7.13 -8.39 -19.94
CA ASP A 66 7.11 -9.82 -19.58
C ASP A 66 7.76 -10.13 -18.22
N SER A 67 8.59 -9.21 -17.70
CA SER A 67 9.26 -9.31 -16.39
C SER A 67 8.70 -8.36 -15.32
N ASN A 68 7.67 -7.57 -15.63
CA ASN A 68 7.05 -6.57 -14.75
C ASN A 68 5.71 -7.08 -14.20
N LEU A 69 5.67 -8.35 -13.81
CA LEU A 69 4.41 -9.09 -13.73
C LEU A 69 3.58 -8.73 -12.49
N GLN A 70 4.18 -8.54 -11.30
CA GLN A 70 3.58 -7.94 -10.09
C GLN A 70 4.62 -7.93 -8.94
N PHE A 71 4.64 -6.90 -8.09
CA PHE A 71 5.29 -6.98 -6.77
C PHE A 71 4.26 -7.44 -5.73
N GLU A 72 4.70 -8.14 -4.68
CA GLU A 72 3.81 -8.58 -3.60
C GLU A 72 3.97 -7.68 -2.37
N THR A 73 2.85 -7.29 -1.75
CA THR A 73 2.84 -6.45 -0.56
C THR A 73 2.47 -7.25 0.69
N GLU A 74 3.11 -6.94 1.80
CA GLU A 74 2.78 -7.44 3.13
C GLU A 74 2.65 -6.26 4.09
N VAL A 75 1.49 -6.18 4.77
CA VAL A 75 1.26 -5.19 5.81
C VAL A 75 1.71 -5.78 7.13
N LEU A 76 2.61 -5.09 7.82
CA LEU A 76 3.11 -5.38 9.17
C LEU A 76 2.77 -4.21 10.09
N ASN A 77 3.00 -4.36 11.39
CA ASN A 77 2.77 -3.26 12.33
C ASN A 77 3.77 -2.12 12.09
N GLY A 78 3.25 -0.97 11.64
CA GLY A 78 4.01 0.25 11.36
C GLY A 78 4.85 0.22 10.08
N VAL A 79 4.78 -0.88 9.32
CA VAL A 79 5.64 -1.11 8.15
C VAL A 79 4.83 -1.80 7.05
N VAL A 80 5.03 -1.39 5.80
CA VAL A 80 4.62 -2.17 4.63
C VAL A 80 5.86 -2.67 3.94
N ARG A 81 5.95 -3.99 3.75
CA ARG A 81 7.03 -4.66 3.05
C ARG A 81 6.58 -5.00 1.63
N VAL A 82 7.46 -4.78 0.66
CA VAL A 82 7.21 -5.10 -0.74
C VAL A 82 8.27 -6.08 -1.23
N TYR A 83 7.82 -7.22 -1.77
CA TYR A 83 8.66 -8.28 -2.31
C TYR A 83 8.68 -8.21 -3.84
N ASN A 84 9.83 -8.53 -4.43
CA ASN A 84 9.96 -8.69 -5.87
C ASN A 84 9.64 -10.11 -6.35
N HIS A 85 8.99 -10.93 -5.54
CA HIS A 85 8.68 -12.32 -5.82
C HIS A 85 7.45 -12.73 -5.00
N THR A 86 6.81 -13.84 -5.38
CA THR A 86 5.75 -14.42 -4.56
C THR A 86 6.34 -14.94 -3.26
N ARG A 87 5.95 -14.35 -2.12
CA ARG A 87 6.39 -14.78 -0.80
C ARG A 87 5.88 -16.21 -0.53
N THR A 88 6.57 -16.93 0.35
CA THR A 88 6.30 -18.34 0.71
C THR A 88 6.35 -19.39 -0.41
N PHE A 89 6.56 -18.99 -1.68
CA PHE A 89 6.71 -19.91 -2.79
C PHE A 89 8.15 -19.92 -3.33
N ALA A 90 8.95 -20.90 -2.90
CA ALA A 90 10.39 -20.96 -3.22
C ALA A 90 10.68 -21.01 -4.73
N ALA A 91 9.79 -21.61 -5.52
CA ALA A 91 9.94 -21.73 -6.98
C ALA A 91 9.44 -20.50 -7.76
N SER A 92 8.99 -19.43 -7.09
CA SER A 92 8.57 -18.18 -7.77
C SER A 92 9.71 -17.55 -8.56
N SER A 93 9.38 -16.84 -9.64
CA SER A 93 10.31 -15.97 -10.35
C SER A 93 10.45 -14.61 -9.66
N THR A 94 11.46 -13.83 -10.05
CA THR A 94 11.57 -12.43 -9.66
C THR A 94 10.87 -11.52 -10.67
N SER A 95 10.34 -10.42 -10.16
CA SER A 95 9.80 -9.30 -10.90
C SER A 95 10.76 -8.10 -10.77
N SER A 96 10.79 -7.23 -11.76
CA SER A 96 11.62 -6.03 -11.76
C SER A 96 10.86 -4.81 -12.27
N GLY A 97 11.48 -3.64 -12.22
CA GLY A 97 10.91 -2.37 -12.68
C GLY A 97 10.48 -1.46 -11.53
N THR A 98 9.67 -0.46 -11.86
CA THR A 98 9.16 0.52 -10.89
C THR A 98 7.64 0.47 -10.82
N MET A 99 7.11 0.38 -9.61
CA MET A 99 5.66 0.42 -9.32
C MET A 99 5.39 1.46 -8.24
N ARG A 100 4.16 1.97 -8.19
CA ARG A 100 3.68 2.84 -7.11
C ARG A 100 3.05 2.00 -6.02
N LEU A 101 3.66 2.01 -4.84
CA LEU A 101 3.06 1.52 -3.61
C LEU A 101 2.01 2.52 -3.14
N ILE A 102 0.81 2.03 -2.86
CA ILE A 102 -0.28 2.76 -2.24
C ILE A 102 -0.68 2.00 -0.98
N VAL A 103 -0.56 2.65 0.17
CA VAL A 103 -0.98 2.10 1.46
C VAL A 103 -2.23 2.85 1.90
N MET A 104 -3.29 2.10 2.16
CA MET A 104 -4.57 2.61 2.64
C MET A 104 -4.73 2.24 4.11
N ARG A 105 -5.34 3.13 4.87
CA ARG A 105 -5.69 2.94 6.27
C ARG A 105 -7.17 3.21 6.48
N TRP A 106 -7.82 2.42 7.33
CA TRP A 106 -9.14 2.73 7.85
C TRP A 106 -9.15 2.97 9.37
N SER A 107 -10.16 3.69 9.82
CA SER A 107 -10.48 3.99 11.23
C SER A 107 -11.97 4.18 11.40
#